data_AF-A0A3Q0SZ30-F1
#
_entry.id   AF-A0A3Q0SZ30-F1
#
_cell.length_a   1.000
_cell.length_b   1.000
_cell.length_c   1.000
_cell.angle_alpha   90.00
_cell.angle_beta   90.00
_cell.angle_gamma   90.00
#
_symmetry.space_group_name_H-M   'P 1'
#
loop_
_entity.id
_entity.type
_entity.pdbx_description
1 polymer ?
#
loop_
_entity_poly.entity_id
_entity_poly.type
_entity_poly.pdbx_seq_one_letter_code
_entity_poly.pdbx_strand_id
1 'polypeptide(L)'
;MSCNSSVIHLRTSLVEQAPRAPVHLMPCEIEHNGPAQVDQYFTATIKDCKQEKSVSFRGRGLKGQEISCPQGYTGLVLKEINKPGSDQEDRTVRVSSVFDKMTYWNLETPPTSDDTIVMAMEWPELAEAIHGPVED
;
A
#
# COMPACT_ATOMS: atom_id res chain seq x y z
N MET A 1 30.89 17.94 -15.61
CA MET A 1 29.50 17.97 -16.09
C MET A 1 28.61 17.74 -14.89
N SER A 2 27.82 18.73 -14.47
CA SER A 2 26.89 18.60 -13.35
C SER A 2 25.74 17.72 -13.81
N CYS A 3 25.52 16.55 -13.19
CA CYS A 3 24.27 15.83 -13.38
C CYS A 3 23.19 16.60 -12.64
N ASN A 4 22.34 17.34 -13.36
CA ASN A 4 21.12 17.85 -12.77
C ASN A 4 20.15 16.67 -12.61
N SER A 5 20.31 15.93 -11.51
CA SER A 5 19.37 14.89 -11.10
C SER A 5 18.22 15.58 -10.36
N SER A 6 17.01 15.50 -10.91
CA SER A 6 15.80 15.98 -10.22
C SER A 6 15.57 15.19 -8.94
N VAL A 7 15.18 15.89 -7.87
CA VAL A 7 14.94 15.32 -6.55
C VAL A 7 13.44 15.28 -6.26
N ILE A 8 13.00 14.25 -5.54
CA ILE A 8 11.63 14.15 -5.04
C ILE A 8 11.61 14.57 -3.56
N HIS A 9 10.97 15.70 -3.27
CA HIS A 9 10.75 16.19 -1.91
C HIS A 9 9.46 15.62 -1.32
N LEU A 10 9.57 14.89 -0.20
CA LEU A 10 8.44 14.43 0.59
C LEU A 10 8.10 15.45 1.68
N ARG A 11 6.87 15.95 1.67
CA ARG A 11 6.34 16.74 2.80
C ARG A 11 5.75 15.82 3.87
N THR A 12 6.53 15.58 4.93
CA THR A 12 6.20 14.68 6.05
C THR A 12 5.39 15.33 7.17
N SER A 13 5.28 16.66 7.20
CA SER A 13 4.58 17.41 8.26
C SER A 13 3.10 17.06 8.42
N LEU A 14 2.54 16.27 7.50
CA LEU A 14 1.15 15.85 7.48
C LEU A 14 0.96 14.38 7.90
N VAL A 15 2.01 13.60 8.17
CA VAL A 15 1.89 12.16 8.48
C VAL A 15 0.97 11.92 9.69
N GLU A 16 1.21 12.60 10.81
CA GLU A 16 0.43 12.42 12.04
C GLU A 16 -1.02 12.92 11.93
N GLN A 17 -1.28 13.87 11.03
CA GLN A 17 -2.59 14.48 10.82
C GLN A 17 -3.36 13.86 9.66
N ALA A 18 -2.73 12.95 8.91
CA ALA A 18 -3.32 12.36 7.72
C ALA A 18 -4.43 11.36 8.11
N PRO A 19 -5.54 11.31 7.35
CA PRO A 19 -6.60 10.36 7.60
C PRO A 19 -6.12 8.92 7.36
N ARG A 20 -6.65 7.98 8.13
CA ARG A 20 -6.46 6.55 7.87
C ARG A 20 -7.34 6.11 6.72
N ALA A 21 -6.78 5.39 5.76
CA ALA A 21 -7.51 4.88 4.60
C ALA A 21 -7.56 3.34 4.59
N PRO A 22 -8.71 2.72 4.29
CA PRO A 22 -8.75 1.30 3.97
C PRO A 22 -8.04 1.04 2.64
N VAL A 23 -7.17 0.03 2.61
CA VAL A 23 -6.39 -0.36 1.42
C VAL A 23 -6.69 -1.81 1.06
N HIS A 24 -6.94 -2.05 -0.23
CA HIS A 24 -7.20 -3.38 -0.79
C HIS A 24 -6.20 -3.67 -1.91
N LEU A 25 -5.47 -4.78 -1.81
CA LEU A 25 -4.65 -5.30 -2.89
C LEU A 25 -5.43 -6.38 -3.63
N MET A 26 -5.77 -6.11 -4.88
CA MET A 26 -6.63 -6.96 -5.70
C MET A 26 -5.81 -7.93 -6.55
N PRO A 27 -6.29 -9.16 -6.83
CA PRO A 27 -5.61 -10.14 -7.69
C PRO A 27 -5.91 -9.89 -9.17
N CYS A 28 -6.01 -8.62 -9.57
CA CYS A 28 -6.32 -8.21 -10.93
C CYS A 28 -5.87 -6.77 -11.18
N GLU A 29 -5.59 -6.47 -12.44
CA GLU A 29 -5.31 -5.12 -12.90
C GLU A 29 -6.62 -4.38 -13.26
N ILE A 30 -6.71 -3.12 -12.85
CA ILE A 30 -7.82 -2.23 -13.18
C ILE A 30 -7.21 -1.03 -13.93
N GLU A 31 -7.51 -0.89 -15.22
CA GLU A 31 -6.95 0.17 -16.06
C GLU A 31 -7.37 1.59 -15.63
N HIS A 32 -8.52 1.70 -14.95
CA HIS A 32 -9.03 2.98 -14.46
C HIS A 32 -8.33 3.40 -13.15
N ASN A 33 -7.70 4.57 -13.15
CA ASN A 33 -6.95 5.15 -12.02
C ASN A 33 -7.67 6.31 -11.32
N GLY A 34 -8.98 6.45 -11.52
CA GLY A 34 -9.81 7.50 -10.92
C GLY A 34 -10.63 7.05 -9.72
N PRO A 35 -11.55 7.92 -9.23
CA PRO A 35 -12.44 7.60 -8.13
C PRO A 35 -13.36 6.41 -8.42
N ALA A 36 -13.64 5.59 -7.41
CA ALA A 36 -14.58 4.48 -7.48
C ALA A 36 -15.48 4.44 -6.23
N GLN A 37 -16.72 3.97 -6.39
CA GLN A 37 -17.68 3.80 -5.30
C GLN A 37 -17.41 2.52 -4.49
N VAL A 38 -16.21 2.41 -3.93
CA VAL A 38 -15.72 1.20 -3.23
C VAL A 38 -16.60 0.87 -2.03
N ASP A 39 -16.96 1.86 -1.22
CA ASP A 39 -17.77 1.63 0.00
C ASP A 39 -19.15 1.05 -0.32
N GLN A 40 -19.76 1.53 -1.41
CA GLN A 40 -21.10 1.14 -1.81
C GLN A 40 -21.15 -0.28 -2.39
N TYR A 41 -20.18 -0.66 -3.24
CA TYR A 41 -20.24 -1.93 -3.97
C TYR A 41 -19.34 -3.01 -3.41
N PHE A 42 -18.15 -2.65 -2.95
CA PHE A 42 -17.15 -3.61 -2.50
C PHE A 42 -17.22 -3.78 -0.98
N THR A 43 -16.98 -2.72 -0.20
CA THR A 43 -16.92 -2.79 1.26
C THR A 43 -18.21 -3.33 1.86
N ALA A 44 -19.37 -2.85 1.37
CA ALA A 44 -20.68 -3.29 1.84
C ALA A 44 -20.99 -4.78 1.62
N THR A 45 -20.26 -5.48 0.74
CA THR A 45 -20.50 -6.88 0.40
C THR A 45 -19.44 -7.84 0.95
N ILE A 46 -18.45 -7.32 1.68
CA ILE A 46 -17.44 -8.14 2.38
C ILE A 46 -18.11 -8.93 3.50
N LYS A 47 -17.88 -10.24 3.52
CA LYS A 47 -18.24 -11.14 4.60
C LYS A 47 -16.99 -11.48 5.40
N ASP A 48 -17.03 -11.25 6.71
CA ASP A 48 -15.93 -11.53 7.63
C ASP A 48 -16.30 -12.71 8.53
N CYS A 49 -15.56 -13.81 8.40
CA CYS A 49 -15.77 -15.04 9.16
C CYS A 49 -14.41 -15.51 9.72
N LYS A 50 -14.21 -15.43 11.04
CA LYS A 50 -13.06 -16.02 11.74
C LYS A 50 -11.70 -15.68 11.07
N GLN A 51 -11.46 -14.40 10.80
CA GLN A 51 -10.24 -13.87 10.16
C GLN A 51 -10.07 -14.15 8.66
N GLU A 52 -11.03 -14.85 8.04
CA GLU A 52 -11.12 -14.99 6.58
C GLU A 52 -12.19 -14.04 6.04
N LYS A 53 -11.79 -13.15 5.12
CA LYS A 53 -12.70 -12.26 4.41
C LYS A 53 -13.09 -12.89 3.08
N SER A 54 -14.33 -12.69 2.65
CA SER A 54 -14.77 -13.08 1.31
C SER A 54 -15.65 -12.02 0.67
N VAL A 55 -15.50 -11.82 -0.63
CA VAL A 55 -16.25 -10.81 -1.40
C VAL A 55 -16.35 -11.25 -2.85
N SER A 56 -17.27 -10.67 -3.62
CA SER A 56 -17.31 -10.85 -5.07
C SER A 56 -16.87 -9.58 -5.77
N PHE A 57 -15.97 -9.70 -6.74
CA PHE A 57 -15.60 -8.61 -7.63
C PHE A 57 -15.81 -9.03 -9.07
N ARG A 58 -16.62 -8.27 -9.82
CA ARG A 58 -17.01 -8.61 -11.21
C ARG A 58 -17.57 -10.03 -11.37
N GLY A 59 -18.31 -10.51 -10.36
CA GLY A 59 -18.91 -11.85 -10.35
C GLY A 59 -17.94 -12.98 -9.95
N ARG A 60 -16.68 -12.68 -9.64
CA ARG A 60 -15.68 -13.66 -9.22
C ARG A 60 -15.49 -13.62 -7.70
N GLY A 61 -15.44 -14.80 -7.09
CA GLY A 61 -15.21 -14.93 -5.65
C GLY A 61 -13.77 -14.63 -5.28
N LEU A 62 -13.58 -13.75 -4.32
CA LEU A 62 -12.29 -13.43 -3.73
C LEU A 62 -12.26 -13.89 -2.28
N LYS A 63 -11.09 -14.35 -1.84
CA LYS A 63 -10.77 -14.68 -0.46
C LYS A 63 -9.67 -13.75 0.01
N GLY A 64 -9.83 -13.18 1.19
CA GLY A 64 -8.94 -12.13 1.66
C GLY A 64 -8.52 -12.30 3.09
N GLN A 65 -7.37 -11.73 3.40
CA GLN A 65 -6.78 -11.69 4.72
C GLN A 65 -6.25 -10.28 4.98
N GLU A 66 -6.31 -9.86 6.23
CA GLU A 66 -5.69 -8.62 6.66
C GLU A 66 -4.20 -8.85 6.94
N ILE A 67 -3.37 -8.04 6.30
CA ILE A 67 -1.92 -8.02 6.48
C ILE A 67 -1.57 -6.71 7.18
N SER A 68 -0.93 -6.80 8.34
CA SER A 68 -0.45 -5.62 9.07
C SER A 68 0.88 -5.15 8.49
N CYS A 69 1.14 -3.85 8.57
CA CYS A 69 2.48 -3.33 8.30
C CYS A 69 3.49 -3.93 9.29
N PRO A 70 4.76 -4.09 8.89
CA PRO A 70 5.80 -4.59 9.78
C PRO A 70 5.97 -3.71 11.02
N GLN A 71 6.45 -4.30 12.12
CA GLN A 71 6.59 -3.57 13.39
C GLN A 71 7.50 -2.35 13.21
N GLY A 72 7.03 -1.18 13.68
CA GLY A 72 7.76 0.08 13.53
C GLY A 72 7.55 0.79 12.18
N TYR A 73 6.78 0.21 11.26
CA TYR A 73 6.46 0.80 9.96
C TYR A 73 5.00 1.24 9.87
N THR A 74 4.77 2.25 9.02
CA THR A 74 3.43 2.68 8.60
C THR A 74 3.37 2.78 7.08
N GLY A 75 2.23 2.44 6.50
CA GLY A 75 1.94 2.70 5.10
C GLY A 75 1.61 4.16 4.85
N LEU A 76 2.15 4.73 3.77
CA LEU A 76 1.87 6.10 3.32
C LEU A 76 1.25 6.06 1.91
N VAL A 77 0.13 6.74 1.71
CA VAL A 77 -0.38 7.05 0.37
C VAL A 77 0.10 8.43 -0.01
N LEU A 78 0.89 8.51 -1.07
CA LEU A 78 1.51 9.75 -1.53
C LEU A 78 0.77 10.30 -2.75
N LYS A 79 0.58 11.62 -2.76
CA LYS A 79 0.01 12.35 -3.89
C LYS A 79 0.95 13.46 -4.31
N GLU A 80 1.25 13.51 -5.60
CA GLU A 80 2.01 14.59 -6.19
C GLU A 80 1.22 15.91 -6.12
N ILE A 81 1.87 17.00 -5.71
CA ILE A 81 1.23 18.30 -5.52
C ILE A 81 1.07 19.01 -6.86
N ASN A 82 2.11 18.97 -7.69
CA ASN A 82 2.16 19.59 -9.02
C ASN A 82 2.81 18.62 -9.99
N LYS A 83 2.27 18.50 -11.20
CA LYS A 83 2.93 17.76 -12.29
C LYS A 83 4.07 18.64 -12.82
N PRO A 84 5.33 18.20 -12.75
CA PRO A 84 6.46 18.97 -13.29
C PRO A 84 6.27 19.20 -14.79
N GLY A 85 6.73 20.35 -15.29
CA GLY A 85 6.69 20.70 -16.72
C GLY A 85 7.71 19.92 -17.54
N SER A 86 8.74 19.38 -16.89
CA SER A 86 9.81 18.59 -17.49
C SER A 86 10.45 17.62 -16.48
N ASP A 87 11.14 16.60 -16.96
CA ASP A 87 11.82 15.60 -16.10
C ASP A 87 13.02 16.16 -15.32
N GLN A 88 13.44 17.39 -15.63
CA GLN A 88 14.54 18.09 -14.97
C GLN A 88 14.09 18.90 -13.73
N GLU A 89 12.79 19.02 -13.50
CA GLU A 89 12.24 19.76 -12.36
C GLU A 89 12.10 18.87 -11.13
N ASP A 90 12.43 19.44 -9.97
CA ASP A 90 12.18 18.80 -8.68
C ASP A 90 10.69 18.58 -8.47
N ARG A 91 10.36 17.41 -7.92
CA ARG A 91 8.98 16.99 -7.67
C ARG A 91 8.66 17.12 -6.20
N THR A 92 7.44 17.50 -5.89
CA THR A 92 6.97 17.50 -4.50
C THR A 92 5.78 16.57 -4.34
N VAL A 93 5.91 15.63 -3.41
CA VAL A 93 4.84 14.71 -3.01
C VAL A 93 4.43 15.00 -1.57
N ARG A 94 3.14 14.86 -1.29
CA ARG A 94 2.57 14.97 0.06
C ARG A 94 1.89 13.67 0.47
N VAL A 95 1.80 13.46 1.77
CA VAL A 95 0.98 12.39 2.34
C VAL A 95 -0.49 12.77 2.19
N SER A 96 -1.28 11.91 1.55
CA SER A 96 -2.74 12.05 1.45
C SER A 96 -3.48 11.27 2.52
N SER A 97 -2.97 10.09 2.85
CA SER A 97 -3.53 9.21 3.88
C SER A 97 -2.46 8.24 4.37
N VAL A 98 -2.73 7.60 5.51
CA VAL A 98 -1.89 6.59 6.13
C VAL A 98 -2.66 5.29 6.32
N PHE A 99 -1.96 4.17 6.47
CA PHE A 99 -2.58 2.89 6.82
C PHE A 99 -1.59 2.03 7.61
N ASP A 100 -2.10 1.33 8.62
CA ASP A 100 -1.31 0.41 9.45
C ASP A 100 -1.45 -1.04 8.99
N LYS A 101 -2.37 -1.28 8.04
CA LYS A 101 -2.75 -2.59 7.51
C LYS A 101 -3.46 -2.46 6.18
N MET A 102 -3.43 -3.52 5.39
CA MET A 102 -4.17 -3.65 4.14
C MET A 102 -4.88 -5.01 4.08
N THR A 103 -5.96 -5.10 3.30
CA THR A 103 -6.56 -6.40 2.98
C THR A 103 -6.00 -6.89 1.65
N TYR A 104 -5.33 -8.04 1.67
CA TYR A 104 -4.88 -8.74 0.49
C TYR A 104 -5.94 -9.74 0.04
N TRP A 105 -6.21 -9.78 -1.26
CA TRP A 105 -7.23 -10.64 -1.85
C TRP A 105 -6.60 -11.59 -2.87
N ASN A 106 -6.88 -12.88 -2.71
CA ASN A 106 -6.65 -13.92 -3.69
C ASN A 106 -7.94 -14.29 -4.42
N LEU A 107 -7.77 -14.86 -5.61
CA LEU A 107 -8.86 -15.39 -6.40
C LEU A 107 -9.20 -16.81 -5.93
N GLU A 108 -10.42 -17.00 -5.43
CA GLU A 108 -11.02 -18.29 -5.03
C GLU A 108 -10.33 -19.05 -3.88
N THR A 109 -9.01 -18.94 -3.72
CA THR A 109 -8.22 -19.57 -2.66
C THR A 109 -7.86 -18.56 -1.57
N PRO A 110 -7.81 -18.96 -0.29
CA PRO A 110 -7.33 -18.08 0.78
C PRO A 110 -5.88 -17.65 0.56
N PRO A 111 -5.49 -16.45 1.03
CA PRO A 111 -4.08 -16.09 1.19
C PRO A 111 -3.29 -17.07 2.05
N THR A 112 -2.02 -17.22 1.75
CA THR A 112 -1.07 -18.10 2.45
C THR A 112 0.24 -17.37 2.76
N SER A 113 1.08 -17.97 3.60
CA SER A 113 2.42 -17.46 3.91
C SER A 113 3.33 -17.36 2.68
N ASP A 114 3.08 -18.19 1.66
CA ASP A 114 3.91 -18.31 0.47
C ASP A 114 3.55 -17.27 -0.60
N ASP A 115 2.52 -16.46 -0.35
CA ASP A 115 2.16 -15.36 -1.24
C ASP A 115 3.24 -14.27 -1.19
N THR A 116 3.66 -13.82 -2.37
CA THR A 116 4.83 -12.92 -2.53
C THR A 116 4.72 -11.65 -1.71
N ILE A 117 3.51 -11.09 -1.57
CA ILE A 117 3.30 -9.89 -0.76
C ILE A 117 3.42 -10.16 0.74
N VAL A 118 3.03 -11.35 1.20
CA VAL A 118 3.14 -11.76 2.60
C VAL A 118 4.62 -11.91 2.94
N MET A 119 5.37 -12.64 2.11
CA MET A 119 6.82 -12.77 2.24
C MET A 119 7.54 -11.40 2.16
N ALA A 120 7.09 -10.49 1.30
CA ALA A 120 7.69 -9.16 1.18
C ALA A 120 7.55 -8.31 2.46
N MET A 121 6.54 -8.57 3.30
CA MET A 121 6.39 -7.87 4.58
C MET A 121 7.42 -8.32 5.63
N GLU A 122 8.10 -9.44 5.44
CA GLU A 122 9.19 -9.89 6.33
C GLU A 122 10.53 -9.21 5.99
N TRP A 123 10.67 -8.66 4.77
CA TRP A 123 11.91 -8.04 4.31
C TRP A 123 12.47 -6.92 5.20
N PRO A 124 11.65 -6.00 5.77
CA PRO A 124 12.19 -4.90 6.56
C PRO A 124 12.99 -5.36 7.80
N GLU A 125 12.56 -6.42 8.48
CA GLU A 125 13.30 -6.99 9.62
C GLU A 125 14.66 -7.55 9.17
N LEU A 126 14.68 -8.27 8.05
CA LEU A 126 15.93 -8.78 7.48
C LEU A 126 16.86 -7.65 7.02
N ALA A 127 16.29 -6.59 6.43
CA ALA A 127 17.05 -5.44 5.98
C ALA A 127 17.72 -4.70 7.15
N GLU A 128 17.04 -4.58 8.30
CA GLU A 128 17.61 -4.00 9.52
C GLU A 128 18.82 -4.81 10.02
N ALA A 129 18.71 -6.15 10.03
CA ALA A 129 19.81 -7.01 10.44
C ALA A 129 21.04 -6.93 9.50
N ILE A 130 20.82 -6.78 8.18
CA ILE A 130 21.91 -6.69 7.19
C ILE A 130 22.61 -5.33 7.22
N HIS A 131 21.85 -4.25 7.38
CA HIS A 131 22.36 -2.88 7.26
C HIS A 131 22.62 -2.21 8.62
N GLY A 132 22.40 -2.95 9.72
CA GLY A 132 22.74 -2.50 11.06
C GLY A 132 24.23 -2.16 11.19
N PRO A 133 24.59 -1.20 12.06
CA PRO A 133 25.98 -0.89 12.33
C PRO A 133 26.70 -2.14 12.90
N VAL A 134 27.97 -2.31 12.54
CA VAL A 134 28.82 -3.36 13.14
C VAL A 134 29.29 -2.87 14.50
N GLU A 135 29.03 -3.64 15.56
CA GLU A 135 29.60 -3.39 16.89
C GLU A 135 31.10 -3.73 16.88
N ASP A 136 31.93 -2.85 17.47
CA ASP A 136 33.38 -3.02 17.60
C ASP A 136 33.77 -4.15 18.58
#